data_AF-A0A3D2SPS7-F1
#
_entry.id   AF-A0A3D2SPS7-F1
#
_cell.length_a   1.000
_cell.length_b   1.000
_cell.length_c   1.000
_cell.angle_alpha   90.00
_cell.angle_beta   90.00
_cell.angle_gamma   90.00
#
_symmetry.space_group_name_H-M   'P 1'
#
loop_
_entity.id
_entity.type
_entity.pdbx_description
1 polymer ?
#
loop_
_entity_poly.entity_id
_entity_poly.type
_entity_poly.pdbx_seq_one_letter_code
_entity_poly.pdbx_strand_id
1 'polypeptide(L)'
;MYELHPEVQAQLIVKSVDARFVIAFPKSKSQNFQAALSLAKLADTFEEIKDGKSIYYLSSFEISLKNVSLIKAIMDLALFWKGVHIFLNGQPVNRTRLLSEMLGCFRDSFRATDKQAYCFQVVEDVGEPQNTGPLVFELNLVKREDEFIPRAEKKEATKWIHPCKLLANSHRYLSKDHPASLQSQLQAQAVKFNCDICPNFNAENLKKLDECT
;
A
#
# COMPACT_ATOMS: atom_id res chain seq x y z
N MET A 1 9.79 16.96 -14.33
CA MET A 1 10.47 16.26 -13.22
C MET A 1 11.93 16.66 -13.35
N TYR A 2 12.58 17.20 -12.31
CA TYR A 2 14.03 17.45 -12.41
C TYR A 2 14.68 16.08 -12.36
N GLU A 3 15.36 15.69 -13.43
CA GLU A 3 16.09 14.43 -13.45
C GLU A 3 17.39 14.65 -12.68
N LEU A 4 17.57 13.87 -11.62
CA LEU A 4 18.86 13.75 -10.95
C LEU A 4 19.90 13.28 -11.98
N HIS A 5 21.17 13.63 -11.77
CA HIS A 5 22.22 13.01 -12.58
C HIS A 5 22.13 11.47 -12.44
N PRO A 6 22.31 10.70 -13.53
CA PRO A 6 22.10 9.25 -13.52
C PRO A 6 22.87 8.51 -12.41
N GLU A 7 24.08 8.98 -12.09
CA GLU A 7 24.90 8.45 -11.01
C GLU A 7 24.25 8.60 -9.62
N VAL A 8 23.69 9.79 -9.34
CA VAL A 8 23.00 10.05 -8.07
C VAL A 8 21.75 9.19 -8.01
N GLN A 9 20.99 9.10 -9.10
CA GLN A 9 19.81 8.24 -9.16
C GLN A 9 20.15 6.77 -8.91
N ALA A 10 21.23 6.25 -9.50
CA ALA A 10 21.69 4.88 -9.27
C ALA A 10 22.06 4.64 -7.80
N GLN A 11 22.72 5.59 -7.14
CA GLN A 11 23.04 5.49 -5.71
C GLN A 11 21.77 5.43 -4.85
N LEU A 12 20.75 6.24 -5.16
CA LEU A 12 19.47 6.20 -4.44
C LEU A 12 18.76 4.85 -4.59
N ILE A 13 18.79 4.29 -5.81
CA ILE A 13 18.22 2.97 -6.08
C ILE A 13 18.91 1.92 -5.23
N VAL A 14 20.25 1.82 -5.29
CA VAL A 14 21.03 0.82 -4.53
C VAL A 14 20.75 0.94 -3.03
N LYS A 15 20.85 2.16 -2.48
CA LYS A 15 20.59 2.38 -1.04
C LYS A 15 19.17 2.01 -0.63
N SER A 16 18.18 2.19 -1.52
CA SER A 16 16.79 1.80 -1.24
C SER A 16 16.54 0.31 -1.32
N VAL A 17 17.39 -0.45 -2.01
CA VAL A 17 17.36 -1.92 -1.95
C VAL A 17 17.86 -2.39 -0.59
N ASP A 18 18.96 -1.81 -0.11
CA ASP A 18 19.56 -2.16 1.18
C ASP A 18 18.66 -1.76 2.34
N ALA A 19 18.26 -0.48 2.39
CA ALA A 19 17.50 0.10 3.50
C ALA A 19 15.98 0.02 3.33
N ARG A 20 15.45 -0.51 2.22
CA ARG A 20 14.01 -0.52 1.84
C ARG A 20 13.37 0.82 1.50
N PHE A 21 13.68 1.91 2.19
CA PHE A 21 13.11 3.23 1.90
C PHE A 21 14.18 4.32 1.85
N VAL A 22 14.13 5.17 0.83
CA VAL A 22 15.02 6.32 0.65
C VAL A 22 14.22 7.55 0.25
N ILE A 23 14.53 8.69 0.88
CA ILE A 23 14.06 10.00 0.45
C ILE A 23 15.24 10.95 0.27
N ALA A 24 15.25 11.66 -0.85
CA ALA A 24 16.21 12.70 -1.15
C ALA A 24 15.47 14.00 -1.48
N PHE A 25 15.88 15.10 -0.88
CA PHE A 25 15.34 16.42 -1.21
C PHE A 25 16.44 17.47 -1.25
N PRO A 26 16.38 18.45 -2.17
CA PRO A 26 17.37 19.51 -2.26
C PRO A 26 17.16 20.54 -1.16
N LYS A 27 18.15 21.42 -0.97
CA LYS A 27 17.96 22.62 -0.14
C LYS A 27 16.74 23.42 -0.62
N SER A 28 15.80 23.66 0.30
CA SER A 28 14.55 24.37 0.03
C SER A 28 14.53 25.75 0.70
N LYS A 29 13.76 26.68 0.14
CA LYS A 29 13.46 28.00 0.75
C LYS A 29 12.27 27.94 1.72
N SER A 30 11.62 26.79 1.85
CA SER A 30 10.48 26.61 2.76
C SER A 30 10.86 26.89 4.22
N GLN A 31 9.96 27.50 4.98
CA GLN A 31 10.09 27.66 6.44
C GLN A 31 10.24 26.31 7.16
N ASN A 32 9.69 25.24 6.56
CA ASN A 32 9.74 23.88 7.10
C ASN A 32 11.07 23.16 6.81
N PHE A 33 12.00 23.78 6.08
CA PHE A 33 13.25 23.14 5.68
C PHE A 33 14.08 22.62 6.87
N GLN A 34 14.30 23.45 7.88
CA GLN A 34 15.10 23.06 9.04
C GLN A 34 14.44 21.94 9.85
N ALA A 35 13.10 21.94 9.94
CA ALA A 35 12.36 20.87 10.60
C ALA A 35 12.51 19.55 9.85
N ALA A 36 12.32 19.53 8.51
CA ALA A 36 12.50 18.32 7.72
C ALA A 36 13.95 17.81 7.76
N LEU A 37 14.94 18.72 7.69
CA LEU A 37 16.36 18.37 7.79
C LEU A 37 16.70 17.76 9.16
N SER A 38 16.14 18.30 10.24
CA SER A 38 16.36 17.76 11.58
C SER A 38 15.79 16.35 11.72
N LEU A 39 14.61 16.09 11.16
CA LEU A 39 14.01 14.76 11.11
C LEU A 39 14.79 13.80 10.22
N ALA A 40 15.25 14.26 9.06
CA ALA A 40 16.07 13.50 8.12
C ALA A 40 17.37 12.99 8.75
N LYS A 41 18.01 13.79 9.61
CA LYS A 41 19.22 13.39 10.35
C LYS A 41 18.99 12.30 11.40
N LEU A 42 17.73 11.98 11.75
CA LEU A 42 17.37 10.90 12.68
C LEU A 42 17.17 9.54 11.98
N ALA A 43 17.35 9.50 10.66
CA ALA A 43 17.31 8.29 9.84
C ALA A 43 18.41 7.30 10.22
N ASP A 44 18.31 6.07 9.74
CA ASP A 44 19.33 5.05 9.97
C ASP A 44 20.65 5.43 9.28
N THR A 45 20.55 6.02 8.10
CA THR A 45 21.67 6.66 7.41
C THR A 45 21.26 8.02 6.85
N PHE A 46 22.17 8.99 6.96
CA PHE A 46 21.99 10.35 6.45
C PHE A 46 23.27 10.81 5.73
N GLU A 47 23.10 11.34 4.53
CA GLU A 47 24.22 11.78 3.68
C GLU A 47 23.86 13.06 2.92
N GLU A 48 24.88 13.84 2.55
CA GLU A 48 24.75 14.99 1.67
C GLU A 48 25.43 14.68 0.34
N ILE A 49 24.66 14.66 -0.75
CA ILE A 49 25.16 14.34 -2.08
C ILE A 49 25.09 15.60 -2.94
N LYS A 50 26.18 15.89 -3.66
CA LYS A 50 26.20 16.96 -4.66
C LYS A 50 25.69 16.42 -5.99
N ASP A 51 24.71 17.09 -6.55
CA ASP A 51 24.18 16.86 -7.88
C ASP A 51 24.34 18.18 -8.67
N GLY A 52 25.42 18.27 -9.44
CA GLY A 52 25.83 19.52 -10.10
C GLY A 52 26.08 20.66 -9.11
N LYS A 53 25.22 21.69 -9.15
CA LYS A 53 25.29 22.86 -8.24
C LYS A 53 24.43 22.72 -6.99
N SER A 54 23.61 21.67 -6.91
CA SER A 54 22.65 21.46 -5.82
C SER A 54 23.16 20.44 -4.82
N ILE A 55 22.83 20.65 -3.55
CA ILE A 55 23.06 19.67 -2.48
C ILE A 55 21.72 19.00 -2.19
N TYR A 56 21.71 17.68 -2.27
CA TYR A 56 20.62 16.81 -1.87
C TYR A 56 20.90 16.21 -0.50
N TYR A 57 19.90 16.27 0.37
CA TYR A 57 19.92 15.63 1.68
C TYR A 57 19.24 14.29 1.53
N LEU A 58 20.02 13.25 1.74
CA LEU A 58 19.62 11.86 1.60
C LEU A 58 19.33 11.26 2.96
N SER A 59 18.24 10.52 3.06
CA SER A 59 17.91 9.72 4.25
C SER A 59 17.40 8.35 3.85
N SER A 60 18.01 7.31 4.43
CA SER A 60 17.60 5.92 4.23
C SER A 60 17.06 5.32 5.52
N PHE A 61 16.01 4.52 5.40
CA PHE A 61 15.19 4.06 6.52
C PHE A 61 14.76 2.61 6.35
N GLU A 62 15.17 1.76 7.27
CA GLU A 62 14.55 0.46 7.47
C GLU A 62 13.08 0.60 7.89
N ILE A 63 12.29 -0.43 7.60
CA ILE A 63 10.85 -0.42 7.89
C ILE A 63 10.60 -0.78 9.37
N SER A 64 10.45 0.25 10.20
CA SER A 64 10.13 0.13 11.63
C SER A 64 9.11 1.19 12.08
N LEU A 65 8.49 1.03 13.26
CA LEU A 65 7.53 2.02 13.79
C LEU A 65 8.15 3.43 13.92
N LYS A 66 9.36 3.51 14.47
CA LYS A 66 10.11 4.77 14.61
C LYS A 66 10.30 5.40 13.23
N ASN A 67 10.82 4.64 12.28
CA ASN A 67 11.19 5.16 10.97
C ASN A 67 9.96 5.54 10.13
N VAL A 68 8.89 4.75 10.15
CA VAL A 68 7.63 5.09 9.47
C VAL A 68 7.06 6.41 10.00
N SER A 69 7.17 6.64 11.31
CA SER A 69 6.74 7.90 11.92
C SER A 69 7.59 9.08 11.43
N LEU A 70 8.92 8.90 11.36
CA LEU A 70 9.85 9.91 10.81
C LEU A 70 9.60 10.16 9.32
N ILE A 71 9.50 9.11 8.51
CA ILE A 71 9.21 9.18 7.07
C ILE A 71 7.92 9.96 6.84
N LYS A 72 6.85 9.63 7.56
CA LYS A 72 5.56 10.32 7.42
C LYS A 72 5.68 11.80 7.75
N ALA A 73 6.38 12.15 8.82
CA ALA A 73 6.62 13.53 9.21
C ALA A 73 7.45 14.29 8.15
N ILE A 74 8.50 13.68 7.60
CA ILE A 74 9.31 14.28 6.52
C ILE A 74 8.44 14.46 5.27
N MET A 75 7.66 13.46 4.87
CA MET A 75 6.74 13.56 3.74
C MET A 75 5.74 14.70 3.94
N ASP A 76 5.16 14.85 5.11
CA ASP A 76 4.19 15.93 5.38
C ASP A 76 4.83 17.33 5.27
N LEU A 77 6.13 17.46 5.52
CA LEU A 77 6.86 18.73 5.41
C LEU A 77 7.41 19.00 4.00
N ALA A 78 7.90 17.94 3.33
CA ALA A 78 8.79 18.06 2.18
C ALA A 78 8.26 17.43 0.88
N LEU A 79 7.22 16.59 0.91
CA LEU A 79 6.77 15.81 -0.25
C LEU A 79 6.50 16.66 -1.51
N PHE A 80 5.98 17.87 -1.32
CA PHE A 80 5.61 18.78 -2.41
C PHE A 80 6.73 19.74 -2.80
N TRP A 81 7.93 19.61 -2.22
CA TRP A 81 9.06 20.41 -2.65
C TRP A 81 9.54 19.95 -4.02
N LYS A 82 10.03 20.91 -4.79
CA LYS A 82 10.58 20.67 -6.11
C LYS A 82 11.89 19.88 -5.98
N GLY A 83 11.99 18.74 -6.67
CA GLY A 83 13.16 17.86 -6.63
C GLY A 83 13.15 16.86 -5.49
N VAL A 84 12.01 16.57 -4.86
CA VAL A 84 11.96 15.43 -3.93
C VAL A 84 11.90 14.13 -4.72
N HIS A 85 12.76 13.19 -4.34
CA HIS A 85 12.81 11.85 -4.91
C HIS A 85 12.62 10.84 -3.79
N ILE A 86 11.72 9.88 -4.00
CA ILE A 86 11.45 8.79 -3.06
C ILE A 86 11.67 7.47 -3.79
N PHE A 87 12.42 6.57 -3.18
CA PHE A 87 12.64 5.22 -3.65
C PHE A 87 12.21 4.22 -2.59
N LEU A 88 11.54 3.16 -3.03
CA LEU A 88 11.12 2.05 -2.20
C LEU A 88 11.59 0.75 -2.84
N ASN A 89 12.42 -0.01 -2.13
CA ASN A 89 12.92 -1.32 -2.56
C ASN A 89 13.52 -1.30 -3.98
N GLY A 90 14.32 -0.27 -4.30
CA GLY A 90 14.95 -0.07 -5.61
C GLY A 90 14.07 0.63 -6.66
N GLN A 91 12.81 0.92 -6.37
CA GLN A 91 11.86 1.48 -7.33
C GLN A 91 11.52 2.95 -7.02
N PRO A 92 11.54 3.85 -8.01
CA PRO A 92 11.05 5.22 -7.81
C PRO A 92 9.55 5.21 -7.53
N VAL A 93 9.13 5.95 -6.50
CA VAL A 93 7.73 6.00 -6.10
C VAL A 93 6.99 7.09 -6.88
N ASN A 94 6.06 6.66 -7.75
CA ASN A 94 5.25 7.57 -8.55
C ASN A 94 3.89 7.89 -7.92
N ARG A 95 3.41 7.05 -6.98
CA ARG A 95 2.08 7.16 -6.35
C ARG A 95 2.19 7.55 -4.89
N THR A 96 2.67 8.77 -4.64
CA THR A 96 2.96 9.29 -3.29
C THR A 96 1.76 9.28 -2.35
N ARG A 97 0.53 9.46 -2.88
CA ARG A 97 -0.71 9.33 -2.09
C ARG A 97 -0.88 7.92 -1.51
N LEU A 98 -0.72 6.88 -2.33
CA LEU A 98 -0.84 5.49 -1.87
C LEU A 98 0.25 5.14 -0.87
N LEU A 99 1.48 5.64 -1.09
CA LEU A 99 2.58 5.48 -0.14
C LEU A 99 2.23 6.11 1.22
N SER A 100 1.69 7.33 1.22
CA SER A 100 1.27 8.04 2.44
C SER A 100 0.15 7.30 3.19
N GLU A 101 -0.83 6.76 2.47
CA GLU A 101 -1.91 5.93 3.03
C GLU A 101 -1.37 4.62 3.63
N MET A 102 -0.46 3.94 2.93
CA MET A 102 0.17 2.71 3.40
C MET A 102 0.99 2.96 4.69
N LEU A 103 1.84 3.99 4.70
CA LEU A 103 2.63 4.35 5.88
C LEU A 103 1.74 4.76 7.06
N GLY A 104 0.65 5.49 6.80
CA GLY A 104 -0.34 5.85 7.82
C GLY A 104 -1.03 4.62 8.41
N CYS A 105 -1.52 3.72 7.56
CA CYS A 105 -2.14 2.45 7.97
C CYS A 105 -1.16 1.62 8.82
N PHE A 106 0.10 1.54 8.40
CA PHE A 106 1.12 0.80 9.12
C PHE A 106 1.41 1.41 10.50
N ARG A 107 1.65 2.73 10.59
CA ARG A 107 1.84 3.42 11.86
C ARG A 107 0.67 3.19 12.82
N ASP A 108 -0.55 3.30 12.31
CA ASP A 108 -1.75 3.17 13.13
C ASP A 108 -1.99 1.70 13.58
N SER A 109 -1.56 0.71 12.78
CA SER A 109 -1.63 -0.70 13.16
C SER A 109 -0.79 -1.05 14.40
N PHE A 110 0.30 -0.31 14.68
CA PHE A 110 1.07 -0.49 15.91
C PHE A 110 0.38 0.06 17.16
N ARG A 111 -0.63 0.92 17.00
CA ARG A 111 -1.40 1.50 18.11
C ARG A 111 -2.56 0.59 18.53
N ALA A 112 -2.91 -0.39 17.70
CA ALA A 112 -3.95 -1.35 18.01
C ALA A 112 -3.42 -2.41 18.98
N THR A 113 -4.20 -2.73 20.02
CA THR A 113 -3.89 -3.81 20.97
C THR A 113 -3.88 -5.17 20.26
N ASP A 114 -4.89 -5.42 19.44
CA ASP A 114 -4.95 -6.58 18.56
C ASP A 114 -4.74 -6.15 17.11
N LYS A 115 -3.63 -6.61 16.53
CA LYS A 115 -3.26 -6.34 15.15
C LYS A 115 -4.24 -6.98 14.17
N GLN A 116 -4.78 -8.16 14.49
CA GLN A 116 -5.73 -8.84 13.61
C GLN A 116 -7.01 -8.01 13.50
N ALA A 117 -7.53 -7.50 14.63
CA ALA A 117 -8.69 -6.61 14.63
C ALA A 117 -8.50 -5.33 13.78
N TYR A 118 -7.28 -4.79 13.70
CA TYR A 118 -7.01 -3.60 12.88
C TYR A 118 -6.73 -3.93 11.41
N CYS A 119 -6.00 -5.02 11.15
CA CYS A 119 -5.49 -5.36 9.83
C CYS A 119 -6.45 -6.22 9.03
N PHE A 120 -7.17 -7.14 9.65
CA PHE A 120 -7.96 -8.14 8.94
C PHE A 120 -9.35 -7.61 8.61
N GLN A 121 -9.92 -8.11 7.52
CA GLN A 121 -11.26 -7.75 7.08
C GLN A 121 -11.97 -8.97 6.51
N VAL A 122 -13.26 -9.13 6.82
CA VAL A 122 -14.07 -10.16 6.19
C VAL A 122 -14.50 -9.69 4.81
N VAL A 123 -14.27 -10.52 3.79
CA VAL A 123 -14.65 -10.28 2.40
C VAL A 123 -15.42 -11.49 1.87
N GLU A 124 -16.16 -11.28 0.79
CA GLU A 124 -17.03 -12.31 0.19
C GLU A 124 -16.50 -12.73 -1.18
N ASP A 125 -16.73 -13.99 -1.54
CA ASP A 125 -16.57 -14.55 -2.89
C ASP A 125 -15.17 -14.32 -3.49
N VAL A 126 -14.13 -14.55 -2.68
CA VAL A 126 -12.74 -14.44 -3.11
C VAL A 126 -12.41 -15.51 -4.16
N GLY A 127 -11.83 -15.07 -5.28
CA GLY A 127 -11.44 -15.96 -6.37
C GLY A 127 -12.60 -16.37 -7.28
N GLU A 128 -13.83 -16.04 -6.92
CA GLU A 128 -15.00 -16.24 -7.78
C GLU A 128 -15.10 -15.11 -8.81
N PRO A 129 -15.71 -15.38 -9.99
CA PRO A 129 -15.98 -14.33 -10.97
C PRO A 129 -16.81 -13.23 -10.33
N GLN A 130 -16.20 -12.07 -10.15
CA GLN A 130 -16.91 -10.91 -9.64
C GLN A 130 -17.93 -10.51 -10.70
N ASN A 131 -19.20 -10.45 -10.33
CA ASN A 131 -20.27 -9.94 -11.17
C ASN A 131 -20.10 -8.41 -11.32
N THR A 132 -19.08 -8.00 -12.07
CA THR A 132 -18.95 -6.66 -12.66
C THR A 132 -19.72 -6.56 -13.98
N GLY A 133 -20.66 -7.47 -14.20
CA GLY A 133 -21.61 -7.38 -15.29
C GLY A 133 -22.44 -6.08 -15.18
N PRO A 134 -23.10 -5.68 -16.27
CA PRO A 134 -23.97 -4.51 -16.24
C PRO A 134 -24.99 -4.66 -15.11
N LEU A 135 -25.30 -3.56 -14.43
CA LEU A 135 -26.44 -3.49 -13.52
C LEU A 135 -27.69 -3.91 -14.28
N VAL A 136 -28.14 -5.16 -14.06
CA VAL A 136 -29.38 -5.67 -14.65
C VAL A 136 -30.52 -5.23 -13.75
N PHE A 137 -31.27 -4.25 -14.21
CA PHE A 137 -32.56 -3.89 -13.63
C PHE A 137 -33.62 -4.77 -14.29
N GLU A 138 -34.17 -5.69 -13.51
CA GLU A 138 -35.25 -6.56 -13.96
C GLU A 138 -36.59 -5.97 -13.47
N LEU A 139 -37.40 -5.48 -14.40
CA LEU A 139 -38.76 -5.01 -14.13
C LEU A 139 -39.73 -6.13 -14.52
N ASN A 140 -40.22 -6.85 -13.52
CA ASN A 140 -41.23 -7.89 -13.73
C ASN A 140 -42.63 -7.29 -13.59
N LEU A 141 -43.36 -7.20 -14.70
CA LEU A 141 -44.78 -6.86 -14.71
C LEU A 141 -45.59 -8.11 -14.35
N VAL A 142 -46.00 -8.20 -13.10
CA VAL A 142 -46.87 -9.28 -12.60
C VAL A 142 -48.33 -8.81 -12.57
N LYS A 143 -49.25 -9.63 -13.04
CA LYS A 143 -50.68 -9.45 -12.78
C LYS A 143 -50.96 -9.75 -11.31
N ARG A 144 -52.04 -9.19 -10.78
CA ARG A 144 -52.43 -9.36 -9.37
C ARG A 144 -52.69 -10.84 -8.99
N GLU A 145 -52.92 -11.68 -9.99
CA GLU A 145 -53.23 -13.11 -9.87
C GLU A 145 -51.99 -14.01 -10.08
N ASP A 146 -50.86 -13.46 -10.54
CA ASP A 146 -49.66 -14.25 -10.80
C ASP A 146 -48.99 -14.63 -9.48
N GLU A 147 -48.66 -15.91 -9.30
CA GLU A 147 -47.80 -16.35 -8.21
C GLU A 147 -46.43 -15.69 -8.37
N PHE A 148 -45.98 -14.96 -7.34
CA PHE A 148 -44.65 -14.37 -7.31
C PHE A 148 -43.61 -15.49 -7.42
N ILE A 149 -42.95 -15.61 -8.57
CA ILE A 149 -41.80 -16.52 -8.71
C ILE A 149 -40.68 -15.94 -7.84
N PRO A 150 -40.32 -16.57 -6.71
CA PRO A 150 -39.24 -16.06 -5.89
C PRO A 150 -37.97 -16.06 -6.72
N ARG A 151 -37.23 -14.95 -6.66
CA ARG A 151 -35.90 -14.82 -7.26
C ARG A 151 -35.09 -16.05 -6.85
N ALA A 152 -34.46 -16.72 -7.82
CA ALA A 152 -33.61 -17.88 -7.56
C ALA A 152 -32.77 -17.65 -6.32
N GLU A 153 -32.78 -18.60 -5.38
CA GLU A 153 -32.12 -18.48 -4.09
C GLU A 153 -30.71 -17.93 -4.32
N LYS A 154 -30.43 -16.75 -3.73
CA LYS A 154 -29.09 -16.18 -3.77
C LYS A 154 -28.18 -17.20 -3.10
N LYS A 155 -27.28 -17.81 -3.88
CA LYS A 155 -26.20 -18.64 -3.37
C LYS A 155 -25.55 -17.90 -2.20
N GLU A 156 -25.48 -18.53 -1.04
CA GLU A 156 -24.86 -17.92 0.13
C GLU A 156 -23.41 -17.55 -0.20
N ALA A 157 -23.07 -16.27 0.00
CA ALA A 157 -21.76 -15.75 -0.31
C ALA A 157 -20.71 -16.40 0.59
N THR A 158 -19.62 -16.86 0.00
CA THR A 158 -18.54 -17.49 0.76
C THR A 158 -17.74 -16.41 1.49
N LYS A 159 -17.61 -16.53 2.82
CA LYS A 159 -16.87 -15.55 3.63
C LYS A 159 -15.41 -15.95 3.79
N TRP A 160 -14.53 -14.96 3.71
CA TRP A 160 -13.08 -15.10 3.79
C TRP A 160 -12.49 -14.06 4.71
N ILE A 161 -11.41 -14.43 5.40
CA ILE A 161 -10.55 -13.51 6.15
C ILE A 161 -9.51 -12.96 5.19
N HIS A 162 -9.55 -11.65 4.95
CA HIS A 162 -8.54 -10.93 4.20
C HIS A 162 -7.50 -10.32 5.16
N PRO A 163 -6.19 -10.56 4.99
CA PRO A 163 -5.18 -10.21 6.00
C PRO A 163 -4.76 -8.73 6.00
N CYS A 164 -5.29 -7.92 5.08
CA CYS A 164 -4.99 -6.51 4.98
C CYS A 164 -6.21 -5.70 4.54
N LYS A 165 -6.71 -4.81 5.39
CA LYS A 165 -7.84 -3.92 5.10
C LYS A 165 -7.56 -2.94 3.97
N LEU A 166 -6.32 -2.46 3.83
CA LEU A 166 -5.93 -1.51 2.78
C LEU A 166 -6.00 -2.17 1.40
N LEU A 167 -5.71 -3.47 1.36
CA LEU A 167 -5.80 -4.30 0.16
C LEU A 167 -7.14 -5.01 0.05
N ALA A 168 -8.12 -4.80 0.94
CA ALA A 168 -9.34 -5.60 0.95
C ALA A 168 -10.02 -5.58 -0.40
N ASN A 169 -10.15 -4.43 -1.07
CA ASN A 169 -10.75 -4.34 -2.41
C ASN A 169 -10.00 -5.08 -3.52
N SER A 170 -8.74 -5.46 -3.30
CA SER A 170 -7.94 -6.19 -4.29
C SER A 170 -8.37 -7.65 -4.45
N HIS A 171 -9.16 -8.21 -3.52
CA HIS A 171 -9.71 -9.57 -3.65
C HIS A 171 -10.49 -9.79 -4.95
N ARG A 172 -11.04 -8.71 -5.52
CA ARG A 172 -11.80 -8.72 -6.78
C ARG A 172 -10.96 -9.07 -8.00
N TYR A 173 -9.63 -8.97 -7.89
CA TYR A 173 -8.69 -9.30 -8.95
C TYR A 173 -8.07 -10.70 -8.77
N LEU A 174 -8.50 -11.44 -7.75
CA LEU A 174 -8.06 -12.81 -7.51
C LEU A 174 -9.00 -13.77 -8.25
N SER A 175 -8.46 -14.85 -8.81
CA SER A 175 -9.23 -15.85 -9.55
C SER A 175 -8.77 -17.27 -9.20
N LYS A 176 -9.72 -18.19 -9.03
CA LYS A 176 -9.44 -19.62 -8.87
C LYS A 176 -8.96 -20.29 -10.16
N ASP A 177 -9.24 -19.70 -11.32
CA ASP A 177 -8.84 -20.21 -12.64
C ASP A 177 -7.38 -19.86 -12.98
N HIS A 178 -6.75 -19.00 -12.18
CA HIS A 178 -5.36 -18.59 -12.38
C HIS A 178 -4.39 -19.70 -11.90
N PRO A 179 -3.25 -19.93 -12.58
CA PRO A 179 -2.33 -21.03 -12.27
C PRO A 179 -1.66 -20.92 -10.89
N ALA A 180 -1.57 -19.73 -10.31
CA ALA A 180 -1.04 -19.50 -8.96
C ALA A 180 -2.14 -19.48 -7.90
N SER A 181 -1.80 -19.88 -6.66
CA SER A 181 -2.73 -19.85 -5.53
C SER A 181 -3.28 -18.45 -5.23
N LEU A 182 -4.44 -18.38 -4.56
CA LEU A 182 -5.05 -17.10 -4.16
C LEU A 182 -4.11 -16.29 -3.26
N GLN A 183 -3.35 -16.96 -2.37
CA GLN A 183 -2.33 -16.35 -1.51
C GLN A 183 -1.21 -15.73 -2.35
N SER A 184 -0.71 -16.45 -3.36
CA SER A 184 0.33 -15.94 -4.26
C SER A 184 -0.15 -14.75 -5.08
N GLN A 185 -1.40 -14.80 -5.57
CA GLN A 185 -2.01 -13.69 -6.28
C GLN A 185 -2.18 -12.47 -5.35
N LEU A 186 -2.59 -12.66 -4.09
CA LEU A 186 -2.70 -11.58 -3.11
C LEU A 186 -1.32 -10.97 -2.78
N GLN A 187 -0.29 -11.79 -2.64
CA GLN A 187 1.08 -11.31 -2.46
C GLN A 187 1.52 -10.44 -3.66
N ALA A 188 1.22 -10.86 -4.88
CA ALA A 188 1.52 -10.08 -6.07
C ALA A 188 0.75 -8.74 -6.10
N GLN A 189 -0.51 -8.72 -5.66
CA GLN A 189 -1.25 -7.47 -5.47
C GLN A 189 -0.59 -6.60 -4.39
N ALA A 190 -0.13 -7.17 -3.29
CA ALA A 190 0.55 -6.41 -2.25
C ALA A 190 1.81 -5.71 -2.77
N VAL A 191 2.62 -6.39 -3.60
CA VAL A 191 3.79 -5.78 -4.28
C VAL A 191 3.35 -4.61 -5.17
N LYS A 192 2.29 -4.78 -5.97
CA LYS A 192 1.77 -3.70 -6.84
C LYS A 192 1.34 -2.44 -6.06
N PHE A 193 0.89 -2.61 -4.82
CA PHE A 193 0.45 -1.54 -3.93
C PHE A 193 1.49 -1.17 -2.85
N ASN A 194 2.72 -1.70 -2.92
CA ASN A 194 3.79 -1.49 -1.94
C ASN A 194 3.40 -1.85 -0.50
N CYS A 195 2.45 -2.77 -0.33
CA CYS A 195 1.99 -3.25 0.97
C CYS A 195 2.75 -4.49 1.43
N ASP A 196 3.56 -5.09 0.55
CA ASP A 196 4.43 -6.23 0.81
C ASP A 196 5.50 -5.93 1.87
N ILE A 197 5.91 -4.67 2.01
CA ILE A 197 6.86 -4.22 3.03
C ILE A 197 6.24 -4.08 4.43
N CYS A 198 4.91 -4.19 4.57
CA CYS A 198 4.27 -4.08 5.87
C CYS A 198 4.55 -5.35 6.71
N PRO A 199 5.16 -5.24 7.90
CA PRO A 199 5.48 -6.41 8.73
C PRO A 199 4.25 -7.09 9.34
N ASN A 200 3.07 -6.45 9.28
CA ASN A 200 1.82 -7.05 9.72
C ASN A 200 1.07 -7.75 8.56
N PHE A 201 1.56 -7.65 7.33
CA PHE A 201 0.96 -8.32 6.18
C PHE A 201 1.56 -9.73 6.02
N ASN A 202 0.68 -10.72 5.92
CA ASN A 202 1.04 -12.09 5.54
C ASN A 202 -0.07 -12.67 4.66
N ALA A 203 0.26 -13.03 3.42
CA ALA A 203 -0.71 -13.56 2.45
C ALA A 203 -1.28 -14.93 2.87
N GLU A 204 -0.54 -15.71 3.66
CA GLU A 204 -0.98 -17.03 4.16
C GLU A 204 -2.16 -16.95 5.16
N ASN A 205 -2.43 -15.75 5.68
CA ASN A 205 -3.60 -15.50 6.53
C ASN A 205 -4.89 -15.31 5.72
N LEU A 206 -4.83 -15.36 4.38
CA LEU A 206 -6.02 -15.43 3.53
C LEU A 206 -6.64 -16.83 3.63
N LYS A 207 -7.80 -16.92 4.30
CA LYS A 207 -8.47 -18.19 4.61
C LYS A 207 -9.98 -18.08 4.52
N LYS A 208 -10.67 -19.18 4.21
CA LYS A 208 -12.12 -19.24 4.25
C LYS A 208 -12.58 -19.31 5.71
N LEU A 209 -13.68 -18.64 6.06
CA LEU A 209 -14.15 -18.56 7.46
C LEU A 209 -14.53 -19.95 8.01
N ASP A 210 -15.04 -20.83 7.14
CA ASP A 210 -15.48 -22.19 7.49
C ASP A 210 -14.30 -23.13 7.86
N GLU A 211 -13.06 -22.73 7.56
CA GLU A 211 -11.84 -23.50 7.84
C GLU A 211 -11.16 -23.09 9.16
N CYS A 212 -11.78 -22.18 9.92
CA CYS A 212 -11.24 -21.64 11.19
C CYS A 212 -11.85 -22.27 12.46
N THR A 213 -12.56 -23.40 12.33
CA THR A 213 -12.97 -24.28 13.46
C THR A 213 -11.96 -25.39 13.72
#